data_AF-A0A7J9YZK3-F1
#
_entry.id   AF-A0A7J9YZK3-F1
#
_cell.length_a   1.000
_cell.length_b   1.000
_cell.length_c   1.000
_cell.angle_alpha   90.00
_cell.angle_beta   90.00
_cell.angle_gamma   90.00
#
_symmetry.space_group_name_H-M   'P 1'
#
loop_
_entity.id
_entity.type
_entity.pdbx_description
1 polymer ?
#
loop_
_entity_poly.entity_id
_entity_poly.type
_entity_poly.pdbx_seq_one_letter_code
_entity_poly.pdbx_strand_id
1 'polypeptide(L)' 'MDRPEKPESYEAAVERLETIIARLDSGDAELRETLALCVEAKELIGFCKGELDAVSGELRELRLDELVGELEAQPET' A
#
# COMPACT_ATOMS: atom_id res chain seq x y z
N MET A 1 -13.25 -3.73 -24.33
CA MET A 1 -13.59 -3.86 -22.90
C MET A 1 -12.42 -3.26 -22.16
N ASP A 2 -12.52 -1.96 -21.84
CA ASP A 2 -11.56 -1.28 -20.98
C ASP A 2 -11.52 -2.00 -19.63
N ARG A 3 -10.34 -2.49 -19.27
CA ARG A 3 -10.08 -3.03 -17.94
C ARG A 3 -9.59 -1.86 -17.10
N PRO A 4 -10.13 -1.61 -15.89
CA PRO A 4 -9.65 -0.49 -15.08
C PRO A 4 -8.13 -0.67 -14.87
N GLU A 5 -7.37 0.34 -15.30
CA GLU A 5 -5.93 0.39 -15.10
C GLU A 5 -5.66 0.36 -13.59
N LYS A 6 -4.64 -0.39 -13.19
CA LYS A 6 -4.24 -0.47 -11.77
C LYS A 6 -3.94 0.92 -11.24
N PRO A 7 -4.17 1.21 -9.96
CA PRO A 7 -3.81 2.50 -9.39
C PRO A 7 -2.32 2.77 -9.62
N GLU A 8 -2.02 3.95 -10.15
CA GLU A 8 -0.64 4.36 -10.46
C GLU A 8 0.12 4.83 -9.20
N SER A 9 -0.56 5.03 -8.06
CA SER A 9 0.03 5.43 -6.79
C SER A 9 -0.71 4.91 -5.56
N TYR A 10 -0.08 4.99 -4.39
CA TYR A 10 -0.69 4.67 -3.09
C TYR A 10 -1.95 5.50 -2.84
N GLU A 11 -1.90 6.80 -3.11
CA GLU A 11 -3.01 7.73 -2.93
C GLU A 11 -4.19 7.38 -3.83
N ALA A 12 -3.94 7.04 -5.10
CA ALA A 12 -4.97 6.59 -6.02
C ALA A 12 -5.61 5.27 -5.58
N ALA A 13 -4.81 4.35 -5.02
CA ALA A 13 -5.31 3.09 -4.47
C ALA A 13 -6.22 3.33 -3.25
N VAL A 14 -5.86 4.28 -2.38
CA VAL A 14 -6.68 4.68 -1.22
C VAL A 14 -7.98 5.34 -1.66
N GLU A 15 -7.95 6.30 -2.59
CA GLU A 15 -9.15 6.96 -3.12
C GLU A 15 -10.11 5.93 -3.75
N ARG A 16 -9.57 4.95 -4.47
CA ARG A 16 -10.37 3.86 -5.02
C ARG A 16 -10.99 2.98 -3.93
N LEU A 17 -10.24 2.65 -2.87
CA LEU A 17 -10.75 1.91 -1.72
C LEU A 17 -11.91 2.65 -1.03
N GLU A 18 -11.80 3.97 -0.84
CA GLU A 18 -12.88 4.79 -0.27
C GLU A 18 -14.14 4.74 -1.14
N THR A 19 -13.98 4.80 -2.47
CA THR A 19 -15.09 4.65 -3.41
C THR A 19 -15.76 3.28 -3.30
N ILE A 20 -14.97 2.21 -3.17
CA ILE A 20 -15.49 0.85 -2.99
C ILE A 20 -16.26 0.74 -1.66
N ILE A 21 -15.71 1.27 -0.58
CA ILE A 21 -16.36 1.27 0.74
C ILE A 21 -17.70 2.00 0.66
N ALA A 22 -17.73 3.21 0.09
CA ALA A 22 -18.96 3.97 -0.07
C ALA A 22 -20.02 3.20 -0.88
N ARG A 23 -19.59 2.47 -1.94
CA ARG A 23 -20.50 1.64 -2.74
C ARG A 23 -21.04 0.45 -1.94
N LEU A 24 -20.21 -0.23 -1.15
CA LEU A 24 -20.64 -1.35 -0.33
C LEU A 24 -21.57 -0.91 0.82
N ASP A 25 -21.25 0.21 1.47
CA ASP A 25 -22.04 0.80 2.56
C ASP A 25 -23.40 1.30 2.10
N SER A 26 -23.55 1.67 0.82
CA SER A 26 -24.86 2.03 0.25
C SER A 26 -25.88 0.90 0.31
N GLY A 27 -25.42 -0.36 0.34
CA GLY A 27 -26.28 -1.54 0.31
C GLY A 27 -26.95 -1.81 -1.05
N ASP A 28 -26.73 -0.93 -2.05
CA ASP A 28 -27.32 -1.02 -3.39
C ASP A 28 -26.51 -1.90 -4.36
N ALA A 29 -25.41 -2.50 -3.89
CA ALA A 29 -24.57 -3.37 -4.70
C ALA A 29 -25.17 -4.79 -4.76
N GLU A 30 -25.38 -5.30 -5.97
CA GLU A 30 -25.83 -6.68 -6.15
C GLU A 30 -24.75 -7.70 -5.75
N LEU A 31 -25.13 -8.94 -5.44
CA LEU A 31 -24.19 -9.97 -4.97
C LEU A 31 -22.94 -10.14 -5.85
N ARG A 32 -23.11 -10.11 -7.18
CA ARG A 32 -21.98 -10.22 -8.13
C ARG A 32 -21.10 -8.98 -8.13
N GLU A 33 -21.69 -7.80 -7.98
CA GLU A 33 -20.98 -6.53 -7.87
C GLU A 33 -20.19 -6.49 -6.56
N THR A 34 -20.81 -6.83 -5.43
CA THR A 34 -20.15 -6.95 -4.12
C THR A 34 -18.95 -7.89 -4.17
N LEU A 35 -19.08 -9.04 -4.82
CA LEU A 35 -17.94 -9.96 -5.00
C LEU A 35 -16.80 -9.31 -5.79
N ALA A 36 -17.10 -8.62 -6.88
CA ALA A 36 -16.10 -7.94 -7.70
C ALA A 36 -15.40 -6.81 -6.92
N LEU A 37 -16.18 -5.99 -6.21
CA LEU A 37 -15.68 -4.91 -5.35
C LEU A 37 -14.77 -5.45 -4.23
N CYS A 38 -15.13 -6.56 -3.60
CA CYS A 38 -14.30 -7.20 -2.58
C CYS A 38 -12.97 -7.75 -3.15
N VAL A 39 -12.99 -8.31 -4.36
CA VAL A 39 -11.76 -8.78 -5.03
C VAL A 39 -10.86 -7.61 -5.35
N GLU A 40 -11.40 -6.54 -5.91
CA GLU A 40 -10.66 -5.32 -6.22
C GLU A 40 -10.08 -4.69 -4.95
N ALA A 41 -10.87 -4.54 -3.88
CA ALA A 41 -10.40 -4.01 -2.61
C ALA A 41 -9.23 -4.83 -2.03
N LYS A 42 -9.28 -6.15 -2.16
CA LYS A 42 -8.18 -7.02 -1.71
C LYS A 42 -6.87 -6.75 -2.49
N GLU A 43 -6.96 -6.55 -3.80
CA GLU A 43 -5.81 -6.24 -4.63
C GLU A 43 -5.21 -4.88 -4.25
N LEU A 44 -6.06 -3.86 -4.05
CA LEU A 44 -5.65 -2.52 -3.64
C LEU A 44 -4.98 -2.53 -2.25
N ILE A 45 -5.55 -3.23 -1.27
CA ILE A 45 -4.94 -3.38 0.06
C ILE A 45 -3.57 -4.06 -0.03
N GLY A 46 -3.45 -5.08 -0.89
CA GLY A 46 -2.17 -5.76 -1.15
C GLY A 46 -1.13 -4.82 -1.73
N PHE A 47 -1.52 -3.98 -2.68
CA PHE A 47 -0.67 -2.94 -3.24
C PHE A 47 -0.23 -1.91 -2.18
N CYS A 48 -1.17 -1.32 -1.44
CA CYS A 48 -0.88 -0.35 -0.38
C CYS A 48 0.08 -0.91 0.67
N LYS A 49 -0.09 -2.17 1.06
CA LYS A 49 0.83 -2.85 1.97
C LYS A 49 2.25 -2.94 1.37
N GLY A 50 2.37 -3.30 0.10
CA GLY A 50 3.67 -3.40 -0.58
C GLY A 50 4.43 -2.08 -0.58
N GLU A 51 3.76 -0.97 -0.86
CA GLU A 51 4.35 0.37 -0.81
C GLU A 51 4.85 0.72 0.60
N LEU A 52 4.03 0.46 1.63
CA LEU A 52 4.42 0.72 3.03
C LEU A 52 5.58 -0.16 3.50
N ASP A 53 5.62 -1.42 3.06
CA ASP A 53 6.70 -2.36 3.38
C ASP A 53 8.01 -1.90 2.72
N ALA A 54 7.97 -1.38 1.49
CA ALA A 54 9.13 -0.83 0.79
C ALA A 54 9.71 0.40 1.52
N VAL A 55 8.86 1.38 1.83
CA VAL A 55 9.27 2.59 2.59
C VAL A 55 9.84 2.23 3.96
N SER A 56 9.22 1.26 4.65
CA SER A 56 9.71 0.78 5.96
C SER A 56 11.07 0.08 5.86
N GLY A 57 11.32 -0.63 4.75
CA GLY A 57 12.60 -1.26 4.44
C GLY A 57 13.70 -0.23 4.22
N GLU A 58 13.46 0.75 3.35
CA GLU A 58 14.41 1.85 3.06
C GLU A 58 14.78 2.63 4.32
N LEU A 59 13.80 2.96 5.17
CA LEU A 59 14.06 3.65 6.43
C LEU A 59 14.94 2.83 7.40
N ARG A 60 14.78 1.49 7.39
CA ARG A 60 15.59 0.60 8.22
C ARG A 60 17.01 0.52 7.72
N GLU A 61 17.21 0.46 6.39
CA GLU A 61 18.53 0.48 5.76
C GLU A 61 19.29 1.78 6.07
N LEU A 62 18.63 2.93 5.89
CA LEU A 62 19.21 4.24 6.24
C LEU A 62 19.68 4.30 7.70
N ARG A 63 18.86 3.76 8.63
CA ARG A 63 19.23 3.70 10.05
C ARG A 63 20.42 2.78 10.29
N LEU A 64 20.51 1.65 9.59
CA LEU A 64 21.66 0.75 9.72
C LEU A 64 22.95 1.42 9.25
N ASP A 65 22.91 2.12 8.12
CA ASP A 65 24.05 2.86 7.58
C ASP A 65 24.54 3.95 8.55
N GLU A 66 23.61 4.67 9.21
CA GLU A 66 23.94 5.65 10.26
C GLU A 66 24.69 5.00 11.43
N LEU A 67 24.20 3.86 11.95
CA LEU A 67 24.88 3.13 13.03
C LEU A 67 26.26 2.61 12.62
N VAL A 68 26.43 2.15 11.38
CA VAL A 68 27.74 1.71 10.87
C VAL A 68 28.72 2.88 10.85
N GLY A 69 28.30 4.04 10.35
CA GLY A 69 29.12 5.25 10.34
C GLY A 69 29.53 5.70 11.75
N GLU A 70 28.64 5.61 12.74
CA GLU A 70 28.97 5.90 14.14
C GLU A 70 29.99 4.92 14.74
N LEU A 71 29.92 3.64 14.37
CA LEU A 71 30.85 2.62 14.83
C LEU A 71 32.24 2.81 14.21
N GLU A 72 32.30 3.08 12.90
CA GLU A 72 33.55 3.35 12.18
C GLU A 72 34.23 4.65 12.65
N ALA A 73 33.44 5.64 13.09
CA ALA A 73 33.93 6.91 13.60
C ALA A 73 34.47 6.82 15.05
N GLN A 74 34.19 5.74 15.79
CA GLN A 74 34.79 5.51 17.10
C GLN A 74 36.14 4.81 16.93
N PRO A 75 37.28 5.51 17.11
CA PRO A 75 38.58 4.84 17.09
C PRO A 75 38.64 3.83 18.23
N GLU A 76 39.00 2.58 17.90
CA GLU A 76 39.28 1.53 18.88
C GLU A 76 40.27 2.10 19.90
N THR A 77 39.82 2.21 21.16
CA THR A 77 40.65 2.64 22.30
C THR A 77 41.15 1.43 23.05
#